data_AF-A0A397VZR9-F1
#
_entry.id   AF-A0A397VZR9-F1
#
_cell.length_a   1.000
_cell.length_b   1.000
_cell.length_c   1.000
_cell.angle_alpha   90.00
_cell.angle_beta   90.00
_cell.angle_gamma   90.00
#
_symmetry.space_group_name_H-M   'P 1'
#
loop_
_entity.id
_entity.type
_entity.pdbx_description
1 polymer ?
#
loop_
_entity_poly.entity_id
_entity_poly.type
_entity_poly.pdbx_seq_one_letter_code
_entity_poly.pdbx_strand_id
1 'polypeptide(L)'
;MGIVTMWMLLKQKISDELSTCVTKIKHEIADDLFAHGTKIANELNAKNNTTITAKIESNVYKKLTAEINTKISNELFTRLSEINTELNDKLTAEIKKINSRHAGYASEAQKLFNNMATRINNIEEACYNNFALVNASIEALQNGLIQHYAITRRNQPIEADQQSVSNHSEASNRSHISSSGSSSGSSSGSGQLTFTGISLTVWNQSKQIFDRIKTEKNFTLEKMCLTVAIEICELEGNIKKTTVQGFYKRNIKKKMAMLAH
;
A
#
# COMPACT_ATOMS: atom_id res chain seq x y z
N MET A 1 8.97 -19.70 132.68
CA MET A 1 8.36 -19.87 131.32
C MET A 1 8.48 -18.63 130.42
N GLY A 2 8.43 -17.38 130.90
CA GLY A 2 8.22 -16.19 130.04
C GLY A 2 9.37 -15.72 129.13
N ILE A 3 10.65 -15.85 129.54
CA ILE A 3 11.79 -15.32 128.74
C ILE A 3 12.04 -16.16 127.48
N VAL A 4 11.94 -17.49 127.61
CA VAL A 4 12.19 -18.42 126.50
C VAL A 4 11.13 -18.27 125.40
N THR A 5 9.86 -18.09 125.77
CA THR A 5 8.76 -17.88 124.82
C THR A 5 8.87 -16.51 124.12
N MET A 6 9.20 -15.44 124.84
CA MET A 6 9.46 -14.13 124.22
C MET A 6 10.63 -14.18 123.23
N TRP A 7 11.72 -14.88 123.58
CA TRP A 7 12.85 -15.05 122.69
C TRP A 7 12.51 -15.84 121.41
N MET A 8 11.72 -16.91 121.52
CA MET A 8 11.22 -17.66 120.36
C MET A 8 10.35 -16.79 119.45
N LEU A 9 9.43 -16.00 120.02
CA LEU A 9 8.57 -15.09 119.26
C LEU A 9 9.38 -14.02 118.52
N LEU A 10 10.40 -13.44 119.18
CA LEU A 10 11.29 -12.46 118.57
C LEU A 10 12.07 -13.07 117.39
N LYS A 11 12.63 -14.27 117.56
CA LYS A 11 13.32 -15.00 116.48
C LYS A 11 12.41 -15.25 115.28
N GLN A 12 11.19 -15.71 115.54
CA GLN A 12 10.21 -15.98 114.48
C GLN A 12 9.87 -14.70 113.73
N LYS A 13 9.58 -13.61 114.45
CA LYS A 13 9.25 -12.31 113.85
C LYS A 13 10.39 -11.78 112.96
N ILE A 14 11.64 -11.85 113.43
CA ILE A 14 12.80 -11.44 112.63
C ILE A 14 12.94 -12.32 111.39
N SER A 15 12.74 -13.64 111.53
CA SER A 15 12.80 -14.58 110.40
C SER A 15 11.73 -14.27 109.34
N ASP A 16 10.49 -13.99 109.76
CA ASP A 16 9.37 -13.70 108.87
C ASP A 16 9.56 -12.35 108.15
N GLU A 17 9.99 -11.31 108.86
CA GLU A 17 10.30 -10.00 108.29
C GLU A 17 11.46 -10.09 107.28
N LEU A 18 12.52 -10.84 107.60
CA LEU A 18 13.65 -11.06 106.69
C LEU A 18 13.22 -11.85 105.45
N SER A 19 12.44 -12.91 105.62
CA SER A 19 11.89 -13.70 104.50
C SER A 19 11.02 -12.84 103.57
N THR A 20 10.18 -11.99 104.15
CA THR A 20 9.33 -11.05 103.39
C THR A 20 10.18 -10.03 102.63
N CYS A 21 11.22 -9.47 103.26
CA CYS A 21 12.14 -8.55 102.62
C CYS A 21 12.89 -9.20 101.45
N VAL A 22 13.42 -10.41 101.64
CA VAL A 22 14.14 -11.17 100.61
C VAL A 22 13.24 -11.51 99.42
N THR A 23 12.02 -11.97 99.68
CA THR A 23 11.05 -12.28 98.62
C THR A 23 10.64 -11.05 97.82
N LYS A 24 10.47 -9.90 98.47
CA LYS A 24 10.21 -8.61 97.82
C LYS A 24 11.37 -8.18 96.92
N ILE A 25 12.60 -8.16 97.45
CA ILE A 25 13.81 -7.82 96.68
C ILE A 25 13.95 -8.74 95.46
N LYS A 26 13.69 -10.05 95.64
CA LYS A 26 13.76 -11.01 94.53
C LYS A 26 12.76 -10.70 93.42
N HIS A 27 11.52 -10.31 93.75
CA HIS A 27 10.52 -9.94 92.75
C HIS A 27 10.89 -8.63 92.06
N GLU A 28 11.32 -7.60 92.80
CA GLU A 28 11.74 -6.31 92.22
C GLU A 28 12.91 -6.49 91.23
N ILE A 29 13.90 -7.31 91.58
CA ILE A 29 15.02 -7.64 90.68
C ILE A 29 14.52 -8.41 89.45
N ALA A 30 13.61 -9.37 89.61
CA ALA A 30 13.09 -10.15 88.50
C ALA A 30 12.27 -9.28 87.53
N ASP A 31 11.43 -8.40 88.05
CA ASP A 31 10.59 -7.48 87.27
C ASP A 31 11.46 -6.45 86.52
N ASP A 32 12.48 -5.89 87.17
CA ASP A 32 13.41 -4.94 86.54
C ASP A 32 14.23 -5.62 85.43
N LEU A 33 14.76 -6.82 85.68
CA LEU A 33 15.51 -7.59 84.69
C LEU A 33 14.62 -7.95 83.49
N PHE A 34 13.36 -8.33 83.74
CA PHE A 34 12.39 -8.66 82.71
C PHE A 34 12.03 -7.43 81.87
N ALA A 35 11.77 -6.28 82.50
CA ALA A 35 11.48 -5.03 81.82
C ALA A 35 12.67 -4.56 80.97
N HIS A 36 13.88 -4.63 81.51
CA HIS A 36 15.10 -4.27 80.80
C HIS A 36 15.38 -5.23 79.62
N GLY A 37 15.19 -6.54 79.82
CA GLY A 37 15.30 -7.55 78.77
C GLY A 37 14.31 -7.30 77.63
N THR A 38 13.06 -6.98 77.96
CA THR A 38 12.01 -6.64 76.97
C THR A 38 12.37 -5.36 76.20
N LYS A 39 12.89 -4.33 76.89
CA LYS A 39 13.34 -3.09 76.25
C LYS A 39 14.48 -3.33 75.26
N ILE A 40 15.51 -4.08 75.66
CA ILE A 40 16.63 -4.43 74.77
C ILE A 40 16.14 -5.20 73.54
N ALA A 41 15.26 -6.19 73.73
CA ALA A 41 14.73 -6.98 72.63
C ALA A 41 13.98 -6.10 71.61
N ASN A 42 13.16 -5.16 72.10
CA ASN A 42 12.40 -4.24 71.26
C ASN A 42 13.33 -3.26 70.51
N GLU A 43 14.33 -2.69 71.18
CA GLU A 43 15.31 -1.79 70.56
C GLU A 43 16.16 -2.49 69.50
N LEU A 44 16.61 -3.72 69.78
CA LEU A 44 17.37 -4.54 68.84
C LEU A 44 16.51 -4.88 67.61
N ASN A 45 15.27 -5.29 67.82
CA ASN A 45 14.35 -5.64 66.74
C ASN A 45 14.05 -4.42 65.84
N ALA A 46 13.76 -3.26 66.45
CA ALA A 46 13.55 -2.02 65.71
C ALA A 46 14.78 -1.62 64.89
N LYS A 47 15.97 -1.62 65.51
CA LYS A 47 17.22 -1.25 64.84
C LYS A 47 17.58 -2.19 63.69
N ASN A 48 17.43 -3.50 63.90
CA ASN A 48 17.68 -4.50 62.86
C ASN A 48 16.70 -4.34 61.70
N ASN A 49 15.40 -4.22 61.97
CA ASN A 49 14.40 -4.08 60.90
C ASN A 49 14.63 -2.81 60.09
N THR A 50 14.85 -1.67 60.72
CA THR A 50 15.13 -0.41 60.00
C THR A 50 16.41 -0.51 59.16
N THR A 51 17.50 -1.05 59.73
CA THR A 51 18.80 -1.12 59.03
C THR A 51 18.78 -2.11 57.88
N ILE A 52 18.19 -3.30 58.09
CA ILE A 52 18.08 -4.35 57.09
C ILE A 52 17.19 -3.86 55.94
N THR A 53 16.01 -3.31 56.24
CA THR A 53 15.10 -2.78 55.22
C THR A 53 15.78 -1.69 54.39
N ALA A 54 16.40 -0.70 55.03
CA ALA A 54 17.08 0.37 54.30
C ALA A 54 18.21 -0.14 53.39
N LYS A 55 18.95 -1.16 53.83
CA LYS A 55 20.05 -1.75 53.04
C LYS A 55 19.53 -2.58 51.86
N ILE A 56 18.45 -3.34 52.06
CA ILE A 56 17.78 -4.08 50.99
C ILE A 56 17.21 -3.11 49.96
N GLU A 57 16.43 -2.12 50.38
CA GLU A 57 15.78 -1.13 49.50
C GLU A 57 16.80 -0.28 48.73
N SER A 58 17.79 0.28 49.42
CA SER A 58 18.70 1.23 48.79
C SER A 58 19.76 0.55 47.92
N ASN A 59 20.26 -0.62 48.32
CA ASN A 59 21.41 -1.24 47.63
C ASN A 59 20.98 -2.37 46.70
N VAL A 60 20.21 -3.34 47.21
CA VAL A 60 19.87 -4.54 46.43
C VAL A 60 18.92 -4.19 45.30
N TYR A 61 17.80 -3.53 45.60
CA TYR A 61 16.82 -3.17 44.57
C TYR A 61 17.41 -2.24 43.52
N LYS A 62 18.06 -1.14 43.92
CA LYS A 62 18.64 -0.20 42.94
C LYS A 62 19.68 -0.86 42.04
N LYS A 63 20.58 -1.68 42.60
CA LYS A 63 21.61 -2.37 41.82
C LYS A 63 21.00 -3.38 40.86
N LEU A 64 20.06 -4.19 41.34
CA LEU A 64 19.38 -5.19 40.53
C LEU A 64 18.57 -4.53 39.40
N THR A 65 17.83 -3.45 39.69
CA THR A 65 17.08 -2.69 38.69
C THR A 65 18.02 -2.11 37.63
N ALA A 66 19.14 -1.50 38.01
CA ALA A 66 20.09 -0.94 37.07
C ALA A 66 20.73 -2.03 36.18
N GLU A 67 21.11 -3.17 36.77
CA GLU A 67 21.71 -4.29 36.06
C GLU A 67 20.73 -4.95 35.08
N ILE A 68 19.50 -5.23 35.53
CA ILE A 68 18.43 -5.77 34.68
C ILE A 68 18.12 -4.81 33.52
N ASN A 69 17.93 -3.52 33.81
CA ASN A 69 17.60 -2.53 32.78
C ASN A 69 18.72 -2.44 31.73
N THR A 70 19.97 -2.39 32.16
CA THR A 70 21.12 -2.32 31.25
C THR A 70 21.20 -3.59 30.38
N LYS A 71 21.07 -4.76 31.00
CA LYS A 71 21.17 -6.05 30.29
C LYS A 71 20.04 -6.23 29.28
N ILE A 72 18.80 -5.91 29.66
CA ILE A 72 17.64 -5.96 28.76
C ILE A 72 17.82 -4.97 27.61
N SER A 73 18.22 -3.73 27.90
CA SER A 73 18.35 -2.68 26.88
C SER A 73 19.42 -3.04 25.84
N ASN A 74 20.58 -3.53 26.29
CA ASN A 74 21.67 -3.95 25.41
C ASN A 74 21.28 -5.16 24.54
N GLU A 75 20.64 -6.18 25.12
CA GLU A 75 20.18 -7.37 24.39
C GLU A 75 19.13 -7.00 23.33
N LEU A 76 18.13 -6.18 23.69
CA LEU A 76 17.10 -5.74 22.76
C LEU A 76 17.68 -4.90 21.62
N PHE A 77 18.61 -3.99 21.93
CA PHE A 77 19.28 -3.17 20.93
C PHE A 77 20.08 -4.04 19.94
N THR A 78 20.80 -5.04 20.46
CA THR A 78 21.59 -5.97 19.64
C THR A 78 20.68 -6.76 18.69
N ARG A 79 19.62 -7.38 19.21
CA ARG A 79 18.66 -8.14 18.39
C ARG A 79 17.96 -7.27 17.34
N LEU A 80 17.60 -6.03 17.70
CA LEU A 80 16.97 -5.11 16.76
C LEU A 80 17.93 -4.73 15.62
N SER A 81 19.21 -4.53 15.94
CA SER A 81 20.25 -4.27 14.95
C SER A 81 20.45 -5.44 14.00
N GLU A 82 20.46 -6.68 14.51
CA GLU A 82 20.58 -7.90 13.70
C GLU A 82 19.40 -8.05 12.73
N ILE A 83 18.17 -7.90 13.23
CA ILE A 83 16.94 -7.95 12.41
C ILE A 83 16.97 -6.88 11.32
N ASN A 84 17.42 -5.66 11.65
CA ASN A 84 17.50 -4.57 10.69
C ASN A 84 18.51 -4.88 9.57
N THR A 85 19.68 -5.43 9.91
CA THR A 85 20.68 -5.85 8.92
C THR A 85 20.12 -6.95 8.01
N GLU A 86 19.52 -8.00 8.59
CA GLU A 86 18.95 -9.12 7.82
C GLU A 86 17.85 -8.67 6.86
N LEU A 87 16.97 -7.77 7.31
CA LEU A 87 15.89 -7.22 6.49
C LEU A 87 16.45 -6.39 5.32
N ASN A 88 17.44 -5.54 5.58
CA ASN A 88 18.06 -4.71 4.56
C ASN A 88 18.80 -5.54 3.51
N ASP A 89 19.48 -6.62 3.92
CA ASP A 89 20.15 -7.54 3.01
C ASP A 89 19.15 -8.27 2.10
N LYS A 90 18.05 -8.79 2.68
CA LYS A 90 16.97 -9.44 1.91
C LYS A 90 16.31 -8.47 0.92
N LEU A 91 16.00 -7.25 1.35
CA LEU A 91 15.40 -6.23 0.50
C LEU A 91 16.33 -5.85 -0.66
N THR A 92 17.62 -5.65 -0.36
CA THR A 92 18.65 -5.34 -1.37
C THR A 92 18.77 -6.46 -2.40
N ALA A 93 18.72 -7.72 -1.96
CA ALA A 93 18.77 -8.88 -2.86
C ALA A 93 17.54 -8.95 -3.77
N GLU A 94 16.34 -8.71 -3.26
CA GLU A 94 15.10 -8.71 -4.05
C GLU A 94 15.06 -7.55 -5.06
N ILE A 95 15.51 -6.34 -4.66
CA ILE A 95 15.65 -5.20 -5.59
C ILE A 95 16.57 -5.56 -6.75
N LYS A 96 17.72 -6.20 -6.49
CA LYS A 96 18.64 -6.67 -7.54
C LYS A 96 17.97 -7.66 -8.49
N LYS A 97 17.19 -8.63 -7.99
CA LYS A 97 16.44 -9.59 -8.82
C LYS A 97 15.38 -8.89 -9.68
N ILE A 98 14.66 -7.91 -9.14
CA ILE A 98 13.66 -7.14 -9.89
C ILE A 98 14.34 -6.35 -11.01
N ASN A 99 15.44 -5.65 -10.72
CA ASN A 99 16.18 -4.87 -11.72
C ASN A 99 16.73 -5.76 -12.84
N SER A 100 17.25 -6.94 -12.51
CA SER A 100 17.71 -7.90 -13.50
C SER A 100 16.57 -8.37 -14.42
N ARG A 101 15.38 -8.65 -13.87
CA ARG A 101 14.21 -9.02 -14.66
C ARG A 101 13.75 -7.87 -15.57
N HIS A 102 13.71 -6.65 -15.03
CA HIS A 102 13.31 -5.47 -15.79
C HIS A 102 14.26 -5.20 -16.97
N ALA A 103 15.57 -5.33 -16.76
CA ALA A 103 16.56 -5.24 -17.83
C ALA A 103 16.35 -6.32 -18.91
N GLY A 104 15.99 -7.53 -18.51
CA GLY A 104 15.62 -8.62 -19.43
C GLY A 104 14.42 -8.25 -20.30
N TYR A 105 13.32 -7.80 -19.68
CA TYR A 105 12.12 -7.38 -20.41
C TYR A 105 12.37 -6.19 -21.34
N ALA A 106 13.16 -5.19 -20.91
CA ALA A 106 13.52 -4.06 -21.75
C ALA A 106 14.31 -4.50 -23.00
N SER A 107 15.24 -5.45 -22.83
CA SER A 107 16.03 -6.00 -23.94
C SER A 107 15.16 -6.78 -24.93
N GLU A 108 14.19 -7.55 -24.44
CA GLU A 108 13.24 -8.31 -25.26
C GLU A 108 12.29 -7.38 -26.04
N ALA A 109 11.76 -6.35 -25.37
CA ALA A 109 10.95 -5.33 -26.01
C ALA A 109 11.72 -4.60 -27.13
N GLN A 110 12.97 -4.19 -26.86
CA GLN A 110 13.83 -3.55 -27.87
C GLN A 110 14.06 -4.46 -29.09
N LYS A 111 14.32 -5.75 -28.86
CA LYS A 111 14.46 -6.73 -29.94
C LYS A 111 13.20 -6.84 -30.78
N LEU A 112 12.03 -6.88 -30.15
CA LEU A 112 10.74 -6.93 -30.83
C LEU A 112 10.49 -5.66 -31.67
N PHE A 113 10.79 -4.47 -31.13
CA PHE A 113 10.71 -3.21 -31.87
C PHE A 113 11.63 -3.19 -33.09
N ASN A 114 12.90 -3.59 -32.94
CA ASN A 114 13.85 -3.65 -34.05
C ASN A 114 13.38 -4.61 -35.16
N ASN A 115 12.81 -5.77 -34.78
CA ASN A 115 12.24 -6.71 -35.72
C ASN A 115 11.03 -6.12 -36.47
N MET A 116 10.14 -5.41 -35.78
CA MET A 116 9.00 -4.74 -36.41
C MET A 116 9.44 -3.64 -37.37
N ALA A 117 10.40 -2.80 -36.95
CA ALA A 117 10.95 -1.74 -37.80
C ALA A 117 11.55 -2.31 -39.08
N THR A 118 12.33 -3.39 -38.99
CA THR A 118 12.90 -4.08 -40.15
C THR A 118 11.81 -4.59 -41.09
N ARG A 119 10.75 -5.21 -40.56
CA ARG A 119 9.63 -5.69 -41.38
C ARG A 119 8.88 -4.55 -42.07
N ILE A 120 8.69 -3.42 -41.40
CA ILE A 120 8.05 -2.23 -41.98
C ILE A 120 8.89 -1.68 -43.13
N ASN A 121 10.21 -1.54 -42.95
CA ASN A 121 11.10 -1.07 -44.01
C ASN A 121 11.05 -1.98 -45.25
N ASN A 122 11.07 -3.29 -45.05
CA ASN A 122 10.96 -4.24 -46.17
C ASN A 122 9.62 -4.13 -46.92
N ILE A 123 8.51 -3.87 -46.20
CA ILE A 123 7.19 -3.65 -46.81
C ILE A 123 7.17 -2.33 -47.59
N GLU A 124 7.73 -1.26 -47.01
CA GLU A 124 7.83 0.05 -47.65
C GLU A 124 8.61 -0.03 -48.96
N GLU A 125 9.77 -0.69 -48.95
CA GLU A 125 10.59 -0.91 -50.15
C GLU A 125 9.85 -1.72 -51.23
N ALA A 126 9.18 -2.82 -50.83
CA ALA A 126 8.38 -3.62 -51.75
C ALA A 126 7.23 -2.81 -52.38
N CYS A 127 6.56 -1.98 -51.59
CA CYS A 127 5.52 -1.07 -52.08
C CYS A 127 6.08 -0.05 -53.07
N TYR A 128 7.22 0.59 -52.75
CA TYR A 128 7.87 1.55 -53.63
C TYR A 128 8.21 0.93 -54.99
N ASN A 129 8.79 -0.28 -54.98
CA ASN A 129 9.13 -1.01 -56.21
C ASN A 129 7.87 -1.36 -57.03
N ASN A 130 6.78 -1.78 -56.38
CA ASN A 130 5.51 -2.06 -57.06
C ASN A 130 4.91 -0.79 -57.69
N PHE A 131 4.93 0.35 -56.99
CA PHE A 131 4.47 1.61 -57.54
C PHE A 131 5.32 2.08 -58.73
N ALA A 132 6.64 1.90 -58.67
CA ALA A 132 7.52 2.19 -59.80
C ALA A 132 7.18 1.35 -61.03
N LEU A 133 6.91 0.05 -60.84
CA LEU A 133 6.49 -0.86 -61.92
C LEU A 133 5.13 -0.45 -62.52
N VAL A 134 4.17 -0.07 -61.67
CA VAL A 134 2.87 0.44 -62.12
C VAL A 134 3.04 1.72 -62.92
N ASN A 135 3.85 2.67 -62.44
CA ASN A 135 4.11 3.92 -63.15
C ASN A 135 4.75 3.67 -64.52
N ALA A 136 5.77 2.81 -64.60
CA ALA A 136 6.37 2.41 -65.87
C ALA A 136 5.36 1.76 -66.83
N SER A 137 4.44 0.95 -66.30
CA SER A 137 3.37 0.33 -67.10
C SER A 137 2.37 1.37 -67.63
N ILE A 138 2.01 2.36 -66.81
CA ILE A 138 1.15 3.49 -67.22
C ILE A 138 1.82 4.30 -68.33
N GLU A 139 3.11 4.65 -68.17
CA GLU A 139 3.87 5.37 -69.18
C GLU A 139 3.96 4.60 -70.50
N ALA A 140 4.21 3.29 -70.45
CA ALA A 140 4.24 2.43 -71.64
C ALA A 140 2.88 2.42 -72.37
N LEU A 141 1.78 2.32 -71.63
CA LEU A 141 0.42 2.39 -72.19
C LEU A 141 0.12 3.76 -72.82
N GLN A 142 0.49 4.85 -72.15
CA GLN A 142 0.34 6.20 -72.68
C GLN A 142 1.11 6.38 -73.99
N ASN A 143 2.37 5.93 -74.03
CA ASN A 143 3.20 5.97 -75.23
C ASN A 143 2.59 5.14 -76.37
N GLY A 144 2.09 3.93 -76.07
CA GLY A 144 1.41 3.08 -77.06
C GLY A 144 0.15 3.74 -77.62
N LEU A 145 -0.65 4.40 -76.77
CA LEU A 145 -1.84 5.13 -77.19
C LEU A 145 -1.49 6.31 -78.12
N ILE A 146 -0.47 7.09 -77.77
CA ILE A 146 0.03 8.21 -78.61
C ILE A 146 0.47 7.71 -79.99
N GLN A 147 1.23 6.61 -80.03
CA GLN A 147 1.68 6.00 -81.29
C GLN A 147 0.51 5.52 -82.15
N HIS A 148 -0.48 4.83 -81.55
CA HIS A 148 -1.66 4.37 -82.26
C HIS A 148 -2.44 5.54 -82.88
N TYR A 149 -2.65 6.63 -82.13
CA TYR A 149 -3.28 7.84 -82.66
C TYR A 149 -2.50 8.47 -83.82
N ALA A 150 -1.18 8.53 -83.73
CA ALA A 150 -0.34 9.05 -84.81
C ALA A 150 -0.45 8.21 -86.10
N ILE A 151 -0.50 6.88 -85.98
CA ILE A 151 -0.67 5.96 -87.12
C ILE A 151 -2.07 6.12 -87.72
N THR A 152 -3.13 6.09 -86.90
CA THR A 152 -4.52 6.24 -87.37
C THR A 152 -4.72 7.57 -88.09
N ARG A 153 -4.16 8.67 -87.58
CA ARG A 153 -4.23 9.99 -88.23
C ARG A 153 -3.50 10.02 -89.57
N ARG A 154 -2.39 9.29 -89.73
CA ARG A 154 -1.63 9.21 -90.99
C ARG A 154 -2.36 8.40 -92.06
N ASN A 155 -3.17 7.42 -91.63
CA ASN A 155 -3.89 6.51 -92.53
C ASN A 155 -5.30 6.99 -92.92
N GLN A 156 -5.75 8.14 -92.41
CA GLN A 156 -6.99 8.77 -92.91
C GLN A 156 -6.75 9.42 -94.28
N PRO A 157 -7.63 9.22 -95.29
CA PRO A 157 -7.52 9.90 -96.57
C PRO A 157 -7.73 11.40 -96.37
N ILE A 158 -6.84 12.23 -96.94
CA ILE A 158 -7.10 13.67 -97.10
C ILE A 158 -8.13 13.80 -98.22
N GLU A 159 -9.41 13.70 -97.87
CA GLU A 159 -10.45 14.35 -98.67
C GLU A 159 -10.40 15.83 -98.33
N ALA A 160 -9.65 16.57 -99.15
CA ALA A 160 -9.76 18.01 -99.21
C ALA A 160 -11.11 18.33 -99.84
N ASP A 161 -12.13 18.55 -99.01
CA ASP A 161 -13.26 19.38 -99.42
C ASP A 161 -13.76 20.25 -98.28
N GLN A 162 -13.85 21.54 -98.63
CA GLN A 162 -14.40 22.63 -97.85
C GLN A 162 -15.89 22.38 -97.60
N GLN A 163 -16.39 22.59 -96.38
CA GLN A 163 -17.50 23.52 -96.08
C GLN A 163 -18.04 23.37 -94.65
N SER A 164 -18.47 24.52 -94.12
CA SER A 164 -19.28 24.76 -92.91
C SER A 164 -20.47 23.80 -92.76
N VAL A 165 -21.04 23.56 -91.57
CA VAL A 165 -22.11 24.36 -90.96
C VAL A 165 -22.39 23.92 -89.51
N SER A 166 -22.41 24.91 -88.60
CA SER A 166 -23.38 25.24 -87.53
C SER A 166 -24.30 24.17 -86.87
N ASN A 167 -24.23 24.16 -85.53
CA ASN A 167 -25.27 23.91 -84.49
C ASN A 167 -25.89 22.49 -84.36
N HIS A 168 -26.34 21.95 -83.21
CA HIS A 168 -26.65 22.38 -81.82
C HIS A 168 -26.40 21.14 -80.91
N SER A 169 -25.92 21.26 -79.67
CA SER A 169 -26.67 21.23 -78.39
C SER A 169 -25.60 20.86 -77.33
N GLU A 170 -25.55 21.33 -76.08
CA GLU A 170 -26.54 21.25 -75.03
C GLU A 170 -26.17 22.19 -73.87
N ALA A 171 -27.22 22.68 -73.21
CA ALA A 171 -27.32 22.96 -71.78
C ALA A 171 -26.19 23.77 -71.10
N SER A 172 -26.45 25.08 -71.09
CA SER A 172 -26.10 25.99 -70.03
C SER A 172 -26.34 25.40 -68.63
N ASN A 173 -25.27 25.25 -67.84
CA ASN A 173 -25.31 25.58 -66.42
C ASN A 173 -23.99 26.20 -65.99
N ARG A 174 -24.04 27.53 -65.95
CA ARG A 174 -23.01 28.43 -65.46
C ARG A 174 -23.22 28.63 -63.97
N SER A 175 -22.27 28.20 -63.15
CA SER A 175 -22.07 28.78 -61.82
C SER A 175 -20.58 28.98 -61.57
N HIS A 176 -20.13 30.20 -61.87
CA HIS A 176 -18.99 30.79 -61.19
C HIS A 176 -19.42 31.08 -59.76
N ILE A 177 -18.68 30.61 -58.76
CA ILE A 177 -18.42 31.34 -57.52
C ILE A 177 -17.01 30.93 -57.08
N SER A 178 -16.09 31.89 -57.18
CA SER A 178 -14.85 31.89 -56.43
C SER A 178 -14.99 32.95 -55.34
N SER A 179 -14.63 32.55 -54.12
CA SER A 179 -14.09 33.38 -53.04
C SER A 179 -15.03 33.88 -51.93
N SER A 180 -14.77 33.27 -50.76
CA SER A 180 -14.52 33.86 -49.43
C SER A 180 -15.68 34.43 -48.60
N GLY A 181 -15.95 33.76 -47.48
CA GLY A 181 -16.74 34.29 -46.36
C GLY A 181 -17.12 33.24 -45.29
N SER A 182 -16.15 32.88 -44.45
CA SER A 182 -16.20 32.20 -43.13
C SER A 182 -17.54 31.94 -42.44
N SER A 183 -17.76 30.71 -41.93
CA SER A 183 -17.80 30.42 -40.47
C SER A 183 -18.18 28.97 -40.15
N SER A 184 -17.25 28.26 -39.49
CA SER A 184 -17.43 27.29 -38.39
C SER A 184 -18.61 26.31 -38.41
N GLY A 185 -18.28 25.01 -38.48
CA GLY A 185 -19.22 23.96 -38.09
C GLY A 185 -18.70 22.56 -38.39
N SER A 186 -17.72 22.10 -37.61
CA SER A 186 -17.23 20.73 -37.65
C SER A 186 -18.37 19.75 -37.33
N SER A 187 -18.87 19.05 -38.34
CA SER A 187 -19.74 17.88 -38.17
C SER A 187 -18.94 16.65 -38.56
N SER A 188 -18.08 16.23 -37.64
CA SER A 188 -17.57 14.86 -37.63
C SER A 188 -18.74 13.97 -37.25
N GLY A 189 -19.29 13.25 -38.23
CA GLY A 189 -20.19 12.13 -38.04
C GLY A 189 -19.48 11.02 -37.26
N SER A 190 -19.36 11.20 -35.95
CA SER A 190 -19.12 10.14 -35.00
C SER A 190 -20.48 9.59 -34.63
N GLY A 191 -20.80 8.41 -35.15
CA GLY A 191 -21.95 7.65 -34.70
C GLY A 191 -21.90 7.54 -33.18
N GLN A 192 -22.87 8.16 -32.53
CA GLN A 192 -23.05 8.13 -31.09
C GLN A 192 -23.41 6.69 -30.70
N LEU A 193 -22.38 5.87 -30.43
CA LEU A 193 -22.54 4.58 -29.78
C LEU A 193 -23.21 4.85 -28.43
N THR A 194 -24.48 4.48 -28.31
CA THR A 194 -25.24 4.64 -27.08
C THR A 194 -24.55 3.84 -25.97
N PHE A 195 -23.97 4.56 -25.01
CA PHE A 195 -23.11 4.07 -23.91
C PHE A 195 -23.82 3.10 -22.94
N THR A 196 -25.11 2.83 -23.15
CA THR A 196 -26.00 2.12 -22.24
C THR A 196 -25.66 0.62 -22.12
N GLY A 197 -25.21 -0.01 -23.21
CA GLY A 197 -24.90 -1.46 -23.22
C GLY A 197 -23.52 -1.81 -22.66
N ILE A 198 -22.49 -1.05 -23.04
CA ILE A 198 -21.11 -1.29 -22.61
C ILE A 198 -20.97 -1.05 -21.09
N SER A 199 -21.63 -0.01 -20.56
CA SER A 199 -21.53 0.33 -19.14
C SER A 199 -22.15 -0.72 -18.22
N LEU A 200 -23.21 -1.43 -18.62
CA LEU A 200 -23.87 -2.44 -17.77
C LEU A 200 -23.08 -3.76 -17.74
N THR A 201 -22.57 -4.19 -18.89
CA THR A 201 -21.75 -5.42 -19.00
C THR A 201 -20.44 -5.28 -18.22
N VAL A 202 -19.73 -4.16 -18.42
CA VAL A 202 -18.49 -3.85 -17.69
C VAL A 202 -18.76 -3.74 -16.18
N TRP A 203 -19.88 -3.14 -15.78
CA TRP A 203 -20.29 -3.08 -14.39
C TRP A 203 -20.54 -4.46 -13.78
N ASN A 204 -21.28 -5.33 -14.48
CA ASN A 204 -21.58 -6.69 -13.98
C ASN A 204 -20.31 -7.53 -13.81
N GLN A 205 -19.37 -7.45 -14.77
CA GLN A 205 -18.07 -8.11 -14.67
C GLN A 205 -17.25 -7.56 -13.50
N SER A 206 -17.17 -6.23 -13.38
CA SER A 206 -16.48 -5.56 -12.26
C SER A 206 -17.06 -5.98 -10.92
N LYS A 207 -18.39 -6.08 -10.81
CA LYS A 207 -19.08 -6.51 -9.58
C LYS A 207 -18.75 -7.97 -9.24
N GLN A 208 -18.77 -8.88 -10.22
CA GLN A 208 -18.43 -10.29 -9.98
C GLN A 208 -16.99 -10.45 -9.47
N ILE A 209 -16.04 -9.75 -10.10
CA ILE A 209 -14.64 -9.76 -9.67
C ILE A 209 -14.51 -9.17 -8.25
N PHE A 210 -15.16 -8.04 -7.99
CA PHE A 210 -15.15 -7.39 -6.69
C PHE A 210 -15.71 -8.31 -5.58
N ASP A 211 -16.87 -8.94 -5.82
CA ASP A 211 -17.53 -9.84 -4.87
C ASP A 211 -16.71 -11.11 -4.64
N ARG A 212 -16.09 -11.65 -5.69
CA ARG A 212 -15.19 -12.80 -5.63
C ARG A 212 -13.97 -12.51 -4.76
N ILE A 213 -13.22 -11.44 -5.06
CA ILE A 213 -12.01 -11.08 -4.29
C ILE A 213 -12.36 -10.78 -2.83
N LYS A 214 -13.46 -10.06 -2.60
CA LYS A 214 -13.93 -9.76 -1.25
C LYS A 214 -14.18 -11.04 -0.44
N THR A 215 -14.78 -12.06 -1.07
CA THR A 215 -15.06 -13.36 -0.44
C THR A 215 -13.79 -14.18 -0.25
N GLU A 216 -12.95 -14.32 -1.28
CA GLU A 216 -11.69 -15.07 -1.23
C GLU A 216 -10.71 -14.53 -0.18
N LYS A 217 -10.69 -13.21 0.04
CA LYS A 217 -9.78 -12.54 0.99
C LYS A 217 -10.42 -12.24 2.35
N ASN A 218 -11.68 -12.65 2.58
CA ASN A 218 -12.45 -12.30 3.78
C ASN A 218 -12.41 -10.80 4.12
N PHE A 219 -12.51 -9.94 3.10
CA PHE A 219 -12.48 -8.49 3.30
C PHE A 219 -13.85 -7.94 3.67
N THR A 220 -13.85 -7.00 4.62
CA THR A 220 -15.00 -6.12 4.82
C THR A 220 -15.18 -5.23 3.59
N LEU A 221 -16.40 -4.76 3.31
CA LEU A 221 -16.66 -3.85 2.19
C LEU A 221 -15.76 -2.60 2.27
N GLU A 222 -15.51 -2.13 3.49
CA GLU A 222 -14.67 -0.98 3.74
C GLU A 222 -13.21 -1.19 3.36
N LYS A 223 -12.64 -2.35 3.74
CA LYS A 223 -11.27 -2.73 3.41
C LYS A 223 -11.11 -2.93 1.90
N MET A 224 -12.08 -3.58 1.26
CA MET A 224 -12.09 -3.80 -0.19
C MET A 224 -12.16 -2.47 -0.97
N CYS A 225 -13.04 -1.54 -0.60
CA CYS A 225 -13.12 -0.23 -1.24
C CYS A 225 -11.84 0.61 -1.04
N LEU A 226 -11.15 0.45 0.09
CA LEU A 226 -9.87 1.12 0.34
C LEU A 226 -8.76 0.54 -0.55
N THR A 227 -8.65 -0.79 -0.66
CA THR A 227 -7.69 -1.46 -1.53
C THR A 227 -7.85 -1.05 -2.99
N VAL A 228 -9.09 -1.05 -3.51
CA VAL A 228 -9.37 -0.59 -4.88
C VAL A 228 -9.00 0.88 -5.09
N ALA A 229 -9.25 1.74 -4.09
CA ALA A 229 -8.87 3.15 -4.20
C ALA A 229 -7.34 3.33 -4.22
N ILE A 230 -6.60 2.56 -3.42
CA ILE A 230 -5.12 2.57 -3.41
C ILE A 230 -4.58 2.11 -4.76
N GLU A 231 -5.06 0.98 -5.28
CA GLU A 231 -4.60 0.45 -6.58
C GLU A 231 -4.89 1.42 -7.74
N ILE A 232 -6.04 2.11 -7.73
CA ILE A 232 -6.34 3.14 -8.73
C ILE A 232 -5.40 4.34 -8.59
N CYS A 233 -5.05 4.73 -7.35
CA CYS A 233 -4.11 5.81 -7.09
C CYS A 233 -2.67 5.47 -7.52
N GLU A 234 -2.27 4.21 -7.40
CA GLU A 234 -0.98 3.71 -7.89
C GLU A 234 -0.90 3.72 -9.43
N LEU A 235 -2.04 3.70 -10.10
CA LEU A 235 -2.18 3.79 -11.57
C LEU A 235 -2.44 5.25 -12.05
N GLU A 236 -1.94 6.25 -11.32
CA GLU A 236 -2.11 7.70 -11.60
C GLU A 236 -3.56 8.22 -11.53
N GLY A 237 -4.52 7.42 -11.07
CA GLY A 237 -5.88 7.87 -10.80
C GLY A 237 -5.97 8.71 -9.51
N ASN A 238 -6.98 9.59 -9.40
CA ASN A 238 -7.26 10.29 -8.14
C ASN A 238 -8.69 9.99 -7.70
N ILE A 239 -8.87 8.85 -7.04
CA ILE A 239 -10.17 8.38 -6.57
C ILE A 239 -10.14 8.20 -5.05
N LYS A 240 -11.11 8.82 -4.36
CA LYS A 240 -11.31 8.64 -2.92
C LYS A 240 -12.07 7.33 -2.66
N LYS A 241 -11.75 6.67 -1.53
CA LYS A 241 -12.49 5.51 -1.00
C LYS A 241 -14.01 5.72 -0.97
N THR A 242 -14.46 6.92 -0.58
CA THR A 242 -15.88 7.29 -0.52
C THR A 242 -16.56 7.28 -1.89
N THR A 243 -15.81 7.60 -2.96
CA THR A 243 -16.28 7.53 -4.34
C THR A 243 -16.50 6.09 -4.79
N VAL A 244 -15.55 5.19 -4.52
CA VAL A 244 -15.66 3.74 -4.81
C VAL A 244 -16.86 3.13 -4.07
N GLN A 245 -16.98 3.45 -2.77
CA GLN A 245 -18.08 2.97 -1.94
C GLN A 245 -19.44 3.50 -2.40
N GLY A 246 -19.51 4.77 -2.81
CA GLY A 246 -20.71 5.40 -3.35
C GLY A 246 -21.15 4.77 -4.67
N PHE A 247 -20.20 4.49 -5.57
CA PHE A 247 -20.44 3.80 -6.84
C PHE A 247 -21.02 2.40 -6.61
N TYR A 248 -20.41 1.63 -5.71
CA TYR A 248 -20.87 0.28 -5.41
C TYR A 248 -22.26 0.25 -4.76
N LYS A 249 -22.51 1.10 -3.75
CA LYS A 249 -23.82 1.18 -3.08
C LYS A 249 -24.95 1.69 -3.98
N ARG A 250 -24.69 2.69 -4.83
CA ARG A 250 -25.70 3.33 -5.70
C ARG A 250 -26.20 2.34 -6.77
N ASN A 251 -25.31 1.52 -7.33
CA ASN A 251 -25.68 0.55 -8.35
C ASN A 251 -26.40 -0.69 -7.79
N ILE A 252 -26.19 -1.06 -6.53
CA ILE A 252 -27.01 -2.08 -5.86
C ILE A 252 -28.45 -1.60 -5.69
N LYS A 253 -28.66 -0.36 -5.22
CA LYS A 253 -30.00 0.22 -5.06
C LYS A 253 -30.75 0.34 -6.39
N LYS A 254 -30.06 0.74 -7.46
CA LYS A 254 -30.65 0.89 -8.80
C LYS A 254 -31.12 -0.46 -9.39
N LYS A 255 -30.40 -1.55 -9.12
CA LYS A 255 -30.78 -2.90 -9.54
C LYS A 255 -32.00 -3.44 -8.77
N MET A 256 -32.12 -3.14 -7.47
CA MET A 256 -33.30 -3.54 -6.70
C MET A 256 -34.57 -2.78 -7.10
N ALA A 257 -34.45 -1.51 -7.50
CA ALA A 257 -35.58 -0.75 -8.04
C ALA A 257 -36.04 -1.24 -9.42
N MET A 258 -35.12 -1.78 -10.25
CA MET A 258 -35.45 -2.35 -11.57
C MET A 258 -36.05 -3.77 -11.50
N LEU A 259 -35.84 -4.51 -10.40
CA LEU A 259 -36.40 -5.85 -10.20
C LEU A 259 -37.76 -5.83 -9.47
N ALA A 260 -38.20 -4.66 -9.01
CA ALA A 260 -39.46 -4.44 -8.30
C ALA A 260 -40.60 -3.92 -9.20
N HIS A 261 -40.33 -3.80 -10.51
CA HIS A 261 -41.28 -3.52 -11.59
C HIS A 261 -41.31 -4.70 -12.55
#